data_AF-A0A497JUG8-F1
#
_entry.id   AF-A0A497JUG8-F1
#
_cell.length_a   1.000
_cell.length_b   1.000
_cell.length_c   1.000
_cell.angle_alpha   90.00
_cell.angle_beta   90.00
_cell.angle_gamma   90.00
#
_symmetry.space_group_name_H-M   'P 1'
#
loop_
_entity.id
_entity.type
_entity.pdbx_description
1 polymer ?
#
loop_
_entity_poly.entity_id
_entity_poly.type
_entity_poly.pdbx_seq_one_letter_code
_entity_poly.pdbx_strand_id
1 'polypeptide(L)'
;DWSVLFNSLVQCEFMVWGGLTLSDQIAFLNHITGWNIDAAYMLKVAERIFTLQRIINVRFGISRKDDSAPPRMFEALKSGKSSGKIPVPFDKALNEYYKIRGWDMNGKPTVKKLIELELTEALKPIWE
;
A
#
# COMPACT_ATOMS: atom_id res chain seq x y z
N ASP A 1 -1.64 3.73 -2.05
CA ASP A 1 -0.74 4.71 -1.42
C ASP A 1 -1.48 5.95 -0.99
N TRP A 2 -2.24 6.61 -1.87
CA TRP A 2 -3.01 7.82 -1.51
C TRP A 2 -3.80 7.72 -0.18
N SER A 3 -4.51 6.61 0.08
CA SER A 3 -5.25 6.39 1.34
C SER A 3 -4.40 6.59 2.61
N VAL A 4 -3.10 6.29 2.61
CA VAL A 4 -2.27 6.48 3.82
C VAL A 4 -2.09 7.95 4.18
N LEU A 5 -2.19 8.84 3.19
CA LEU A 5 -2.07 10.28 3.39
C LEU A 5 -3.25 10.83 4.19
N PHE A 6 -4.46 10.29 4.00
CA PHE A 6 -5.62 10.66 4.81
C PHE A 6 -5.38 10.37 6.29
N ASN A 7 -4.82 9.20 6.60
CA ASN A 7 -4.49 8.83 7.97
C ASN A 7 -3.39 9.73 8.57
N SER A 8 -2.33 10.01 7.80
CA SER A 8 -1.21 10.84 8.28
C SER A 8 -1.57 12.31 8.42
N LEU A 9 -2.43 12.84 7.55
CA LEU A 9 -2.91 14.23 7.58
C LEU A 9 -4.16 14.41 8.45
N VAL A 10 -4.68 13.31 9.03
CA VAL A 10 -5.91 13.30 9.84
C VAL A 10 -7.10 13.88 9.07
N GLN A 11 -7.23 13.49 7.81
CA GLN A 11 -8.33 13.88 6.93
C GLN A 11 -9.32 12.74 6.79
N CYS A 12 -10.61 13.06 6.72
CA CYS A 12 -11.65 12.05 6.49
C CYS A 12 -11.49 11.43 5.09
N GLU A 13 -11.40 10.10 4.99
CA GLU A 13 -11.25 9.41 3.69
C GLU A 13 -12.50 9.56 2.80
N PHE A 14 -13.68 9.86 3.37
CA PHE A 14 -14.88 10.13 2.58
C PHE A 14 -14.80 11.40 1.73
N MET A 15 -13.80 12.26 1.98
CA MET A 15 -13.56 13.44 1.15
C MET A 15 -13.20 13.07 -0.30
N VAL A 16 -12.69 11.86 -0.56
CA VAL A 16 -12.49 11.36 -1.94
C VAL A 16 -13.79 11.39 -2.74
N TRP A 17 -14.91 11.00 -2.12
CA TRP A 17 -16.24 11.03 -2.74
C TRP A 17 -16.85 12.43 -2.79
N GLY A 18 -16.32 13.35 -1.96
CA GLY A 18 -16.64 14.77 -1.99
C GLY A 18 -15.88 15.57 -3.04
N GLY A 19 -15.01 14.92 -3.84
CA GLY A 19 -14.24 15.57 -4.90
C GLY A 19 -12.85 16.05 -4.49
N LEU A 20 -12.38 15.74 -3.28
CA LEU A 20 -11.03 16.08 -2.85
C LEU A 20 -10.00 15.30 -3.67
N THR A 21 -9.05 16.01 -4.27
CA THR A 21 -7.96 15.43 -5.05
C THR A 21 -6.65 15.42 -4.27
N LEU A 22 -5.66 14.66 -4.77
CA LEU A 22 -4.29 14.71 -4.24
C LEU A 22 -3.69 16.13 -4.36
N SER A 23 -3.98 16.84 -5.45
CA SER A 23 -3.50 18.22 -5.65
C SER A 23 -4.04 19.16 -4.59
N ASP A 24 -5.32 19.00 -4.21
CA ASP A 24 -5.92 19.80 -3.13
C ASP A 24 -5.25 19.49 -1.78
N GLN A 25 -4.99 18.22 -1.47
CA GLN A 25 -4.28 17.84 -0.24
C GLN A 25 -2.88 18.45 -0.17
N ILE A 26 -2.15 18.45 -1.28
CA ILE A 26 -0.82 19.06 -1.38
C ILE A 26 -0.91 20.59 -1.19
N ALA A 27 -1.88 21.23 -1.83
CA ALA A 27 -2.10 22.67 -1.68
C ALA A 27 -2.42 23.04 -0.22
N PHE A 28 -3.31 22.29 0.44
CA PHE A 28 -3.64 22.51 1.85
C PHE A 28 -2.41 22.36 2.74
N LEU A 29 -1.64 21.28 2.56
CA LEU A 29 -0.44 21.05 3.36
C LEU A 29 0.57 22.17 3.16
N ASN A 30 0.84 22.57 1.91
CA ASN A 30 1.74 23.67 1.60
C ASN A 30 1.28 25.01 2.20
N HIS A 31 -0.02 25.31 2.18
CA HIS A 31 -0.55 26.53 2.79
C HIS A 31 -0.46 26.51 4.33
N ILE A 32 -0.61 25.36 4.96
CA ILE A 32 -0.56 25.21 6.42
C ILE A 32 0.89 25.24 6.92
N THR A 33 1.81 24.55 6.24
CA THR A 33 3.16 24.29 6.76
C THR A 33 4.26 25.07 6.06
N GLY A 34 4.01 25.59 4.86
CA GLY A 34 5.01 26.26 4.03
C GLY A 34 6.06 25.31 3.42
N TRP A 35 5.86 23.99 3.44
CA TRP A 35 6.87 23.02 3.02
C TRP A 35 7.17 23.01 1.50
N ASN A 36 6.29 23.60 0.69
CA ASN A 36 6.43 23.72 -0.76
C ASN A 36 6.76 22.36 -1.45
N ILE A 37 6.01 21.32 -1.09
CA ILE A 37 6.17 19.99 -1.66
C ILE A 37 5.35 19.82 -2.94
N ASP A 38 5.77 18.89 -3.80
CA ASP A 38 5.05 18.52 -5.02
C ASP A 38 4.40 17.13 -4.93
N ALA A 39 3.70 16.74 -5.99
CA ALA A 39 3.02 15.45 -6.06
C ALA A 39 3.97 14.25 -6.09
N ALA A 40 5.14 14.39 -6.72
CA ALA A 40 6.12 13.32 -6.79
C ALA A 40 6.68 13.00 -5.40
N TYR A 41 7.04 14.03 -4.64
CA TYR A 41 7.47 13.92 -3.26
C TYR A 41 6.37 13.33 -2.38
N MET A 42 5.12 13.84 -2.49
CA MET A 42 3.99 13.36 -1.69
C MET A 42 3.66 11.88 -1.94
N LEU A 43 3.71 11.44 -3.20
CA LEU A 43 3.52 10.03 -3.55
C LEU A 43 4.67 9.15 -3.03
N LYS A 44 5.93 9.61 -3.10
CA LYS A 44 7.08 8.89 -2.52
C LYS A 44 6.92 8.74 -1.00
N VAL A 45 6.46 9.78 -0.31
CA VAL A 45 6.16 9.73 1.14
C VAL A 45 5.03 8.74 1.43
N ALA A 46 3.97 8.74 0.64
CA ALA A 46 2.88 7.78 0.78
C ALA A 46 3.36 6.32 0.61
N GLU A 47 4.17 6.05 -0.42
CA GLU A 47 4.76 4.72 -0.64
C GLU A 47 5.69 4.31 0.52
N ARG A 48 6.49 5.25 1.03
CA ARG A 48 7.34 5.06 2.22
C ARG A 48 6.53 4.64 3.44
N ILE A 49 5.44 5.35 3.73
CA ILE A 49 4.57 5.05 4.88
C ILE A 49 3.94 3.66 4.73
N PHE A 50 3.39 3.35 3.54
CA PHE A 50 2.76 2.05 3.30
C PHE A 50 3.78 0.90 3.39
N THR A 51 4.99 1.11 2.89
CA THR A 51 6.07 0.11 2.97
C THR A 51 6.52 -0.06 4.42
N LEU A 52 6.63 1.00 5.20
CA LEU A 52 6.95 0.92 6.63
C LEU A 52 5.92 0.10 7.42
N GLN A 53 4.63 0.26 7.12
CA GLN A 53 3.59 -0.59 7.72
C GLN A 53 3.79 -2.07 7.36
N ARG A 54 4.14 -2.38 6.10
CA ARG A 54 4.46 -3.75 5.68
C ARG A 54 5.68 -4.30 6.42
N ILE A 55 6.74 -3.51 6.57
CA ILE A 55 7.95 -3.88 7.31
C ILE A 55 7.59 -4.30 8.74
N ILE A 56 6.75 -3.51 9.42
CA ILE A 56 6.30 -3.83 10.79
C ILE A 56 5.54 -5.16 10.80
N ASN A 57 4.61 -5.37 9.88
CA ASN A 57 3.85 -6.64 9.80
C ASN A 57 4.78 -7.85 9.56
N VAL A 58 5.75 -7.71 8.64
CA VAL A 58 6.74 -8.76 8.37
C VAL A 58 7.58 -9.06 9.61
N ARG A 59 7.95 -8.04 10.40
CA ARG A 59 8.65 -8.21 11.68
C ARG A 59 7.89 -9.11 12.65
N PHE A 60 6.56 -9.02 12.63
CA PHE A 60 5.68 -9.81 13.47
C PHE A 60 5.19 -11.11 12.80
N GLY A 61 5.84 -11.53 11.71
CA GLY A 61 5.64 -12.86 11.12
C GLY A 61 4.61 -12.94 10.00
N ILE A 62 4.03 -11.81 9.57
CA ILE A 62 3.17 -11.76 8.38
C ILE A 62 4.00 -12.04 7.13
N SER A 63 3.53 -12.93 6.27
CA SER A 63 4.16 -13.25 5.00
C SER A 63 3.13 -13.54 3.92
N ARG A 64 3.60 -13.99 2.74
CA ARG A 64 2.74 -14.40 1.62
C ARG A 64 1.57 -15.31 2.05
N LYS A 65 1.79 -16.20 3.02
CA LYS A 65 0.76 -17.14 3.48
C LYS A 65 -0.49 -16.43 4.06
N ASP A 66 -0.32 -15.21 4.55
CA ASP A 66 -1.36 -14.40 5.19
C ASP A 66 -1.99 -13.40 4.20
N ASP A 67 -1.37 -13.19 3.04
CA ASP A 67 -1.84 -12.27 2.01
C ASP A 67 -2.88 -12.96 1.09
N SER A 68 -4.03 -13.32 1.67
CA SER A 68 -5.14 -13.97 0.97
C SER A 68 -6.49 -13.35 1.33
N ALA A 69 -7.48 -13.56 0.47
CA ALA A 69 -8.86 -13.24 0.79
C ALA A 69 -9.49 -14.33 1.68
N PRO A 70 -10.57 -14.04 2.41
CA PRO A 70 -11.33 -15.06 3.13
C PRO A 70 -11.79 -16.19 2.19
N PRO A 71 -11.84 -17.47 2.63
CA PRO A 71 -12.20 -18.61 1.77
C PRO A 71 -13.50 -18.43 0.98
N ARG A 72 -14.48 -17.76 1.59
CA ARG A 72 -15.78 -17.45 0.97
C ARG A 72 -15.66 -16.67 -0.35
N MET A 73 -14.62 -15.86 -0.53
CA MET A 73 -14.38 -15.09 -1.75
C MET A 73 -13.95 -15.98 -2.94
N PHE A 74 -13.52 -17.22 -2.66
CA PHE A 74 -13.14 -18.22 -3.66
C PHE A 74 -14.29 -19.19 -3.97
N GLU A 75 -15.46 -19.00 -3.37
CA GLU A 75 -16.67 -19.75 -3.68
C GLU A 75 -17.52 -18.96 -4.68
N ALA A 76 -17.77 -19.53 -5.85
CA ALA A 76 -18.57 -18.88 -6.86
C ALA A 76 -20.03 -18.70 -6.40
N LEU A 77 -20.59 -17.51 -6.67
CA LEU A 77 -22.02 -17.29 -6.52
C LEU A 77 -22.79 -18.12 -7.55
N LYS A 78 -23.98 -18.60 -7.16
CA LYS A 78 -24.87 -19.42 -8.01
C LYS A 78 -25.68 -18.58 -9.01
N SER A 79 -25.90 -17.30 -8.71
CA SER A 79 -26.78 -16.43 -9.50
C SER A 79 -26.34 -14.96 -9.38
N GLY A 80 -26.95 -14.10 -10.20
CA GLY A 80 -26.60 -12.68 -10.29
C GLY A 80 -25.45 -12.36 -11.26
N LYS A 81 -25.10 -11.09 -11.37
CA LYS A 81 -24.13 -10.56 -12.37
C LYS A 81 -22.69 -11.08 -12.19
N SER A 82 -22.38 -11.60 -11.02
CA SER A 82 -21.08 -12.19 -10.66
C SER A 82 -21.14 -13.71 -10.51
N SER A 83 -22.24 -14.35 -10.93
CA SER A 83 -22.36 -15.81 -10.93
C SER A 83 -21.18 -16.46 -11.65
N GLY A 84 -20.62 -17.52 -11.08
CA GLY A 84 -19.46 -18.24 -11.63
C GLY A 84 -18.12 -17.52 -11.52
N LYS A 85 -18.06 -16.28 -11.02
CA LYS A 85 -16.81 -15.51 -10.91
C LYS A 85 -16.14 -15.71 -9.56
N ILE A 86 -14.84 -15.97 -9.60
CA ILE A 86 -13.93 -16.06 -8.45
C ILE A 86 -12.62 -15.33 -8.82
N PRO A 87 -11.82 -14.86 -7.85
CA PRO A 87 -10.63 -14.04 -8.12
C PRO A 87 -9.43 -14.88 -8.60
N VAL A 88 -9.61 -15.73 -9.61
CA VAL A 88 -8.57 -16.61 -10.16
C VAL A 88 -8.06 -16.03 -11.49
N PRO A 89 -6.74 -15.96 -11.73
CA PRO A 89 -5.64 -16.48 -10.89
C PRO A 89 -5.15 -15.50 -9.80
N PHE A 90 -5.51 -15.76 -8.54
CA PHE A 90 -5.17 -14.91 -7.39
C PHE A 90 -3.66 -14.80 -7.17
N ASP A 91 -2.96 -15.93 -7.15
CA ASP A 91 -1.51 -15.98 -6.93
C ASP A 91 -0.72 -15.21 -7.99
N LYS A 92 -1.21 -15.21 -9.24
CA LYS A 92 -0.59 -14.46 -10.32
C LYS A 92 -0.73 -12.96 -10.08
N ALA A 93 -1.94 -12.50 -9.74
CA ALA A 93 -2.19 -11.10 -9.41
C ALA A 93 -1.38 -10.66 -8.18
N LEU A 94 -1.25 -11.52 -7.16
CA LEU A 94 -0.44 -11.24 -5.97
C LEU A 94 1.05 -11.12 -6.31
N ASN A 95 1.58 -11.99 -7.17
CA ASN A 95 2.97 -11.92 -7.64
C ASN A 95 3.23 -10.64 -8.42
N GLU A 96 2.31 -10.24 -9.30
CA GLU A 96 2.38 -8.98 -10.03
C GLU A 96 2.37 -7.78 -9.08
N TYR A 97 1.50 -7.80 -8.07
CA TYR A 97 1.46 -6.79 -7.04
C TYR A 97 2.78 -6.66 -6.28
N TYR A 98 3.40 -7.77 -5.85
CA TYR A 98 4.72 -7.73 -5.19
C TYR A 98 5.81 -7.15 -6.08
N LYS A 99 5.80 -7.49 -7.38
CA LYS A 99 6.75 -6.90 -8.35
C LYS A 99 6.58 -5.39 -8.45
N ILE A 100 5.33 -4.90 -8.56
CA ILE A 100 5.03 -3.46 -8.61
C ILE A 100 5.51 -2.77 -7.33
N ARG A 101 5.32 -3.42 -6.18
CA ARG A 101 5.78 -2.92 -4.87
C ARG A 101 7.28 -2.97 -4.65
N GLY A 102 8.04 -3.66 -5.50
CA GLY A 102 9.46 -3.93 -5.25
C GLY A 102 9.68 -4.85 -4.05
N TRP A 103 8.77 -5.80 -3.83
CA TRP A 103 8.81 -6.81 -2.78
C TRP A 103 9.21 -8.17 -3.39
N ASP A 104 9.77 -9.06 -2.57
CA ASP A 104 10.06 -10.44 -2.96
C ASP A 104 8.77 -11.30 -3.00
N MET A 105 8.91 -12.56 -3.43
CA MET A 105 7.75 -13.46 -3.56
C MET A 105 7.17 -13.92 -2.22
N ASN A 106 7.86 -13.67 -1.11
CA ASN A 106 7.37 -13.86 0.25
C ASN A 106 6.69 -12.60 0.81
N GLY A 107 6.60 -11.53 0.02
CA GLY A 107 5.98 -10.26 0.37
C GLY A 107 6.86 -9.40 1.29
N LYS A 108 8.19 -9.60 1.31
CA LYS A 108 9.12 -8.71 2.01
C LYS A 108 9.63 -7.62 1.06
N PRO A 109 9.62 -6.33 1.46
CA PRO A 109 10.30 -5.29 0.70
C PRO A 109 11.77 -5.64 0.40
N THR A 110 12.23 -5.41 -0.83
CA THR A 110 13.63 -5.68 -1.20
C THR A 110 14.57 -4.62 -0.64
N VAL A 111 15.85 -4.97 -0.45
CA VAL A 111 16.90 -4.01 -0.02
C VAL A 111 16.93 -2.77 -0.94
N LYS A 112 16.82 -2.96 -2.25
CA LYS A 112 16.74 -1.87 -3.22
C LYS A 112 15.58 -0.92 -2.90
N LYS A 113 14.38 -1.45 -2.65
CA LYS A 113 13.18 -0.66 -2.31
C LYS A 113 13.34 0.06 -0.97
N LEU A 114 13.98 -0.57 0.02
CA LEU A 114 14.26 0.07 1.31
C LEU A 114 15.21 1.27 1.16
N ILE A 115 16.26 1.15 0.33
CA ILE A 115 17.17 2.26 0.04
C ILE A 115 16.43 3.38 -0.71
N GLU A 116 15.66 3.03 -1.75
CA GLU A 116 14.88 3.97 -2.56
C GLU A 116 13.92 4.83 -1.71
N LEU A 117 13.29 4.20 -0.72
CA LEU A 117 12.34 4.84 0.20
C LEU A 117 12.99 5.38 1.49
N GLU A 118 14.32 5.40 1.61
CA GLU A 118 15.02 5.92 2.80
C GLU A 118 14.61 5.20 4.11
N LEU A 119 14.37 3.88 4.04
CA LEU A 119 13.97 3.01 5.15
C LEU A 119 15.11 2.05 5.58
N THR A 120 16.37 2.48 5.46
CA THR A 120 17.54 1.62 5.69
C THR A 120 17.68 1.15 7.14
N GLU A 121 17.11 1.86 8.12
CA GLU A 121 17.05 1.42 9.52
C GLU A 121 16.32 0.08 9.69
N ALA A 122 15.39 -0.23 8.77
CA ALA A 122 14.65 -1.49 8.79
C ALA A 122 15.52 -2.70 8.39
N LEU A 123 16.70 -2.50 7.79
CA LEU A 123 17.57 -3.60 7.34
C LEU A 123 18.03 -4.47 8.51
N LYS A 124 18.48 -3.85 9.61
CA LYS A 124 19.06 -4.54 10.78
C LYS A 124 18.11 -5.55 11.46
N PRO A 125 16.81 -5.25 11.69
CA PRO A 125 15.94 -6.17 12.44
C PRO A 125 15.30 -7.32 11.64
N ILE A 126 15.29 -7.31 10.30
CA ILE A 126 14.42 -8.20 9.49
C ILE A 126 15.13 -8.77 8.23
N TRP A 127 16.22 -8.17 7.78
CA TRP A 127 16.95 -8.54 6.55
C TRP A 127 18.38 -9.08 6.79
N GLU A 128 18.75 -9.31 8.05
CA GLU A 128 19.84 -10.22 8.45
C GLU A 128 19.28 -11.63 8.67
#